data_AF-A0A2N1FCU4-F1
#
_entry.id   AF-A0A2N1FCU4-F1
#
_cell.length_a   1.000
_cell.length_b   1.000
_cell.length_c   1.000
_cell.angle_alpha   90.00
_cell.angle_beta   90.00
_cell.angle_gamma   90.00
#
_symmetry.space_group_name_H-M   'P 1'
#
loop_
_entity.id
_entity.type
_entity.pdbx_description
1 polymer ?
#
loop_
_entity_poly.entity_id
_entity_poly.type
_entity_poly.pdbx_seq_one_letter_code
_entity_poly.pdbx_strand_id
1 'polypeptide(L)'
;MEKGSEFSINCLSCGKTDKKHVNDIKAEIDKKILLIGIGIGVVLSIGLSIFYGVIATLIISFPLLFWQQQMKSTKSFNSFLIRRK
;
A
#
# COMPACT_ATOMS: atom_id res chain seq x y z
N MET A 1 -12.57 11.79 -9.18
CA MET A 1 -13.02 11.00 -8.03
C MET A 1 -14.01 11.85 -7.27
N GLU A 2 -15.31 11.57 -7.38
CA GLU A 2 -16.32 12.13 -6.47
C GLU A 2 -16.09 11.49 -5.10
N LYS A 3 -15.27 12.15 -4.28
CA LYS A 3 -14.89 11.65 -2.96
C LYS A 3 -16.02 11.98 -2.00
N GLY A 4 -16.81 10.98 -1.62
CA GLY A 4 -17.75 11.09 -0.51
C GLY A 4 -17.01 11.54 0.77
N SER A 5 -17.61 12.44 1.53
CA SER A 5 -17.05 12.94 2.80
C SER A 5 -17.01 11.87 3.89
N GLU A 6 -17.89 10.88 3.78
CA GLU A 6 -18.03 9.78 4.72
C GLU A 6 -17.93 8.45 3.99
N PHE A 7 -17.38 7.44 4.67
CA PHE A 7 -17.43 6.06 4.22
C PHE A 7 -17.89 5.13 5.33
N SER A 8 -18.63 4.09 4.93
CA SER A 8 -19.11 3.04 5.82
C SER A 8 -18.00 2.03 6.04
N ILE A 9 -17.65 1.79 7.29
CA ILE A 9 -16.59 0.86 7.68
C ILE A 9 -17.21 -0.23 8.53
N ASN A 10 -16.93 -1.46 8.16
CA ASN A 10 -17.24 -2.59 9.01
C ASN A 10 -16.12 -2.74 10.06
N CYS A 11 -16.46 -2.55 11.33
CA CYS A 11 -15.57 -2.82 12.43
C CYS A 11 -15.38 -4.34 12.58
N LEU A 12 -14.24 -4.88 12.14
CA LEU A 12 -13.93 -6.30 12.26
C LEU A 12 -13.91 -6.81 13.71
N SER A 13 -13.69 -5.94 14.70
CA SER A 13 -13.66 -6.30 16.12
C SER A 13 -15.05 -6.34 16.76
N CYS A 14 -15.99 -5.52 16.26
CA CYS A 14 -17.27 -5.27 16.91
C CYS A 14 -18.49 -5.59 16.01
N GLY A 15 -18.27 -5.96 14.74
CA GLY A 15 -19.29 -6.41 13.79
C GLY A 15 -20.30 -5.35 13.35
N LYS A 16 -20.10 -4.09 13.75
CA LYS A 16 -20.99 -2.97 13.42
C LYS A 16 -20.44 -2.18 12.25
N THR A 17 -21.35 -1.73 11.39
CA THR A 17 -21.05 -0.82 10.28
C THR A 17 -21.24 0.61 10.75
N ASP A 18 -20.13 1.33 10.91
CA ASP A 18 -20.13 2.74 11.31
C ASP A 18 -19.80 3.62 10.10
N LYS A 19 -20.50 4.76 9.98
CA LYS A 19 -20.08 5.82 9.06
C LYS A 19 -19.01 6.65 9.74
N LYS A 20 -17.84 6.74 9.10
CA LYS A 20 -16.73 7.58 9.59
C LYS A 20 -16.36 8.61 8.53
N HIS A 21 -15.98 9.78 9.01
CA HIS A 21 -15.49 10.85 8.15
C HIS A 21 -14.06 10.54 7.72
N VAL A 22 -13.75 10.83 6.45
CA VAL A 22 -12.40 10.66 5.87
C VAL A 22 -11.28 11.26 6.72
N ASN A 23 -11.51 12.40 7.36
CA ASN A 23 -10.48 13.06 8.18
C ASN A 23 -10.14 12.31 9.49
N ASP A 24 -11.01 11.41 9.96
CA ASP A 24 -10.78 10.66 11.21
C ASP A 24 -9.96 9.38 10.97
N ILE A 25 -9.53 9.14 9.72
CA ILE A 25 -8.93 7.88 9.30
C ILE A 25 -7.60 8.16 8.62
N LYS A 26 -6.62 7.32 8.95
CA LYS A 26 -5.28 7.39 8.41
C LYS A 26 -4.99 6.12 7.62
N ALA A 27 -4.53 6.29 6.38
CA ALA A 27 -3.94 5.20 5.64
C ALA A 27 -2.57 4.86 6.26
N GLU A 28 -2.31 3.57 6.43
CA GLU A 28 -1.02 3.01 6.81
C GLU A 28 -0.63 1.95 5.78
N ILE A 29 0.67 1.81 5.55
CA ILE A 29 1.19 0.76 4.67
C ILE A 29 1.14 -0.57 5.40
N ASP A 30 0.53 -1.57 4.76
CA ASP A 30 0.54 -2.93 5.29
C ASP A 30 1.93 -3.57 5.12
N LYS A 31 2.64 -3.66 6.25
CA LYS A 31 3.98 -4.26 6.33
C LYS A 31 3.99 -5.73 5.90
N LYS A 32 2.89 -6.47 6.06
CA LYS A 32 2.80 -7.87 5.65
C LYS A 32 2.85 -8.00 4.13
N ILE A 33 2.07 -7.18 3.43
CA ILE A 33 2.03 -7.17 1.96
C ILE A 33 3.40 -6.76 1.41
N LEU A 34 4.06 -5.77 2.03
CA LEU A 34 5.41 -5.40 1.66
C LEU A 34 6.38 -6.59 1.77
N LEU A 35 6.36 -7.28 2.90
CA LEU A 35 7.29 -8.36 3.20
C LEU A 35 7.11 -9.55 2.24
N ILE A 36 5.86 -9.88 1.91
CA ILE A 36 5.52 -10.87 0.89
C ILE A 36 6.04 -10.43 -0.49
N GLY A 37 5.85 -9.16 -0.87
CA GLY A 37 6.33 -8.61 -2.13
C GLY A 37 7.86 -8.67 -2.26
N ILE A 38 8.59 -8.36 -1.18
CA ILE A 38 10.05 -8.52 -1.14
C ILE A 38 10.43 -10.00 -1.29
N GLY A 39 9.77 -10.90 -0.57
CA GLY A 39 10.03 -12.34 -0.66
C GLY A 39 9.87 -12.88 -2.08
N ILE A 40 8.78 -12.54 -2.76
CA ILE A 40 8.54 -12.90 -4.17
C ILE A 40 9.63 -12.30 -5.07
N GLY A 41 9.99 -11.03 -4.85
CA GLY A 41 11.04 -10.36 -5.62
C GLY A 41 12.40 -11.06 -5.53
N VAL A 42 12.77 -11.54 -4.34
CA VAL A 42 14.01 -12.29 -4.12
C VAL A 42 13.97 -13.64 -4.85
N VAL A 43 12.88 -14.40 -4.72
CA VAL A 43 12.72 -15.70 -5.40
C VAL A 43 12.82 -15.54 -6.92
N LEU A 44 12.15 -14.54 -7.47
CA LEU A 44 12.24 -14.22 -8.90
C LEU A 44 13.66 -13.82 -9.30
N SER A 45 14.33 -12.95 -8.53
CA SER A 45 15.70 -12.53 -8.84
C SER A 45 16.67 -13.72 -8.87
N ILE A 46 16.56 -14.66 -7.92
CA ILE A 46 17.36 -15.89 -7.90
C ILE A 46 17.06 -16.73 -9.16
N GLY A 47 15.77 -16.98 -9.46
CA GLY A 47 15.38 -17.76 -10.64
C GLY A 47 15.87 -17.14 -11.96
N LEU A 48 15.74 -15.82 -12.12
CA LEU A 48 16.22 -15.12 -13.31
C LEU A 48 17.74 -15.06 -13.40
N SER A 49 18.46 -15.04 -12.27
CA SER A 49 19.92 -14.99 -12.26
C SER A 49 20.56 -16.22 -12.92
N ILE A 50 19.89 -17.37 -12.88
CA ILE A 50 20.33 -18.62 -13.51
C ILE A 50 20.36 -18.49 -15.05
N PHE A 51 19.44 -17.72 -15.63
CA PHE A 51 19.30 -17.58 -17.09
C PHE A 51 19.93 -16.30 -17.65
N TYR A 52 19.84 -15.20 -16.89
CA TYR A 52 20.19 -13.85 -17.35
C TYR A 52 21.40 -13.24 -16.61
N GLY A 53 21.99 -13.96 -15.65
CA GLY A 53 23.15 -13.51 -14.88
C GLY A 53 22.88 -12.21 -14.11
N VAL A 54 23.85 -11.29 -14.14
CA VAL A 54 23.81 -10.02 -13.37
C VAL A 54 22.65 -9.11 -13.76
N ILE A 55 22.04 -9.26 -14.94
CA ILE A 55 20.90 -8.44 -15.38
C ILE A 55 19.68 -8.63 -14.45
N ALA A 56 19.57 -9.80 -13.80
CA ALA A 56 18.52 -10.09 -12.82
C ALA A 56 18.60 -9.20 -11.55
N THR A 57 19.72 -8.51 -11.32
CA THR A 57 19.87 -7.56 -10.20
C THR A 57 19.01 -6.30 -10.37
N LEU A 58 18.59 -5.96 -11.59
CA LEU A 58 17.69 -4.83 -11.83
C LEU A 58 16.32 -5.01 -11.12
N ILE A 59 15.89 -6.25 -10.91
CA ILE A 59 14.64 -6.59 -10.21
C ILE A 59 14.68 -6.18 -8.73
N ILE A 60 15.87 -6.02 -8.14
CA ILE A 60 16.03 -5.56 -6.75
C ILE A 60 15.51 -4.12 -6.58
N SER A 61 15.46 -3.32 -7.66
CA SER A 61 14.89 -1.98 -7.63
C SER A 61 13.35 -1.97 -7.53
N PHE A 62 12.69 -3.06 -7.91
CA PHE A 62 11.23 -3.12 -8.03
C PHE A 62 10.51 -2.96 -6.68
N PRO A 63 10.91 -3.65 -5.60
CA PRO A 63 10.34 -3.44 -4.28
C PRO A 63 10.50 -2.00 -3.77
N LEU A 64 11.63 -1.34 -4.09
CA LEU A 64 11.88 0.05 -3.70
C LEU A 64 10.91 1.01 -4.41
N LEU A 65 10.72 0.84 -5.73
CA LEU A 65 9.77 1.64 -6.50
C LEU A 65 8.34 1.42 -6.02
N PHE A 66 7.97 0.18 -5.71
CA PHE A 66 6.65 -0.14 -5.18
C PHE A 66 6.43 0.47 -3.79
N TRP A 67 7.42 0.43 -2.91
CA TRP A 67 7.37 1.10 -1.61
C TRP A 67 7.17 2.62 -1.76
N GLN A 68 7.93 3.25 -2.65
CA GLN A 68 7.77 4.69 -2.94
C GLN A 68 6.36 5.02 -3.42
N GLN A 69 5.79 4.19 -4.30
CA GLN A 69 4.42 4.37 -4.77
C GLN A 69 3.40 4.24 -3.65
N GLN A 70 3.54 3.25 -2.76
CA GLN A 70 2.66 3.10 -1.59
C GLN A 70 2.77 4.29 -0.63
N MET A 71 3.99 4.77 -0.37
CA MET A 71 4.23 5.96 0.44
C MET A 71 3.55 7.19 -0.16
N LYS A 72 3.63 7.38 -1.49
CA LYS A 72 3.00 8.51 -2.18
C LYS A 72 1.47 8.45 -2.08
N SER A 73 0.87 7.29 -2.30
CA SER A 73 -0.59 7.11 -2.16
C SER A 73 -1.06 7.33 -0.72
N THR A 74 -0.33 6.76 0.25
CA THR A 74 -0.63 6.92 1.68
C THR A 74 -0.54 8.38 2.11
N LYS A 75 0.51 9.08 1.70
CA LYS A 75 0.67 10.51 1.97
C LYS A 75 -0.44 11.33 1.32
N SER A 76 -0.77 11.05 0.05
CA SER A 76 -1.83 11.75 -0.68
C SER A 76 -3.19 11.59 -0.01
N PHE A 77 -3.51 10.40 0.50
CA PHE A 77 -4.72 10.17 1.27
C PHE A 77 -4.70 10.93 2.60
N ASN A 78 -3.63 10.79 3.38
CA ASN A 78 -3.52 11.42 4.70
C ASN A 78 -3.46 12.96 4.65
N SER A 79 -3.01 13.55 3.53
CA SER A 79 -3.05 15.00 3.31
C SER A 79 -4.41 15.52 2.86
N PHE A 80 -5.32 14.64 2.46
CA PHE A 80 -6.62 15.02 1.93
C PHE A 80 -7.59 15.24 3.10
N LEU A 81 -7.79 16.52 3.46
CA LEU A 81 -8.72 16.94 4.50
C LEU A 81 -9.93 17.65 3.86
N ILE A 82 -11.14 17.16 4.13
CA ILE A 82 -12.39 17.82 3.75
C ILE A 82 -12.91 18.64 4.93
N ARG A 83 -13.48 19.82 4.68
CA ARG A 83 -14.14 20.65 5.70
C ARG A 83 -15.39 19.94 6.22
N ARG A 84 -15.50 19.81 7.56
CA ARG A 84 -16.72 19.32 8.23
C ARG A 84 -17.85 20.34 8.03
N LYS A 85 -19.04 19.88 7.65
CA LYS A 85 -20.26 20.70 7.63
C LYS A 85 -21.00 20.51 8.93
#